data_AF-A0A3P3W5E8-F1
#
_entry.id   AF-A0A3P3W5E8-F1
#
_cell.length_a   1.000
_cell.length_b   1.000
_cell.length_c   1.000
_cell.angle_alpha   90.00
_cell.angle_beta   90.00
_cell.angle_gamma   90.00
#
_symmetry.space_group_name_H-M   'P 1'
#
loop_
_entity.id
_entity.type
_entity.pdbx_description
1 polymer ?
#
loop_
_entity_poly.entity_id
_entity_poly.type
_entity_poly.pdbx_seq_one_letter_code
_entity_poly.pdbx_strand_id
1 'polypeptide(L)'
;MKKLIQIFILFFTLNFGYAQNVLDLYYVIPDVYVGDLSESERRNLISNRKLKVNDSHFESRFNLKKGYLQMEKSYAKNKPVDFYIDIKYWTLEDGFLIAVSKTKMDNYNYQQVDFKFLLYKDGEISLVKKGYLDGYSSDFDVFQNNLWNFFLKDGISNSEKEMAKNANIFISFQYGRYDFYLQYSTKYEYWKFNDKIMKYIKAENIDFKFDYNDSKFIQPKNENTIF
;
A
#
# COMPACT_ATOMS: atom_id res chain seq x y z
N MET A 1 -16.13 -2.25 -43.58
CA MET A 1 -16.18 -2.96 -42.28
C MET A 1 -15.01 -2.65 -41.34
N LYS A 2 -13.74 -2.56 -41.79
CA LYS A 2 -12.60 -2.24 -40.90
C LYS A 2 -12.68 -0.87 -40.17
N LYS A 3 -13.23 0.17 -40.80
CA LYS A 3 -13.40 1.50 -40.20
C LYS A 3 -14.50 1.58 -39.12
N LEU A 4 -15.54 0.74 -39.21
CA LEU A 4 -16.61 0.66 -38.21
C LEU A 4 -16.13 -0.02 -36.92
N ILE A 5 -15.22 -1.00 -37.03
CA ILE A 5 -14.62 -1.68 -35.87
C ILE A 5 -13.67 -0.74 -35.11
N GLN A 6 -12.90 0.11 -35.81
CA GLN A 6 -12.03 1.11 -35.17
C GLN A 6 -12.83 2.20 -34.44
N ILE A 7 -14.00 2.60 -34.97
CA ILE A 7 -14.90 3.55 -34.31
C ILE A 7 -15.58 2.89 -33.09
N PHE A 8 -15.94 1.61 -33.16
CA PHE A 8 -16.47 0.88 -32.00
C PHE A 8 -15.45 0.70 -30.88
N ILE A 9 -14.17 0.47 -31.20
CA ILE A 9 -13.09 0.41 -30.21
C ILE A 9 -12.84 1.79 -29.60
N LEU A 10 -12.87 2.86 -30.40
CA LEU A 10 -12.78 4.24 -29.88
C LEU A 10 -13.96 4.58 -28.96
N PHE A 11 -15.19 4.21 -29.32
CA PHE A 11 -16.38 4.49 -28.49
C PHE A 11 -16.47 3.60 -27.25
N PHE A 12 -15.97 2.36 -27.26
CA PHE A 12 -15.84 1.57 -26.03
C PHE A 12 -14.78 2.15 -25.09
N THR A 13 -13.71 2.75 -25.60
CA THR A 13 -12.74 3.49 -24.76
C THR A 13 -13.25 4.86 -24.28
N LEU A 14 -14.32 5.40 -24.87
CA LEU A 14 -14.87 6.72 -24.55
C LEU A 14 -16.14 6.68 -23.68
N ASN A 15 -16.80 5.53 -23.55
CA ASN A 15 -18.00 5.37 -22.71
C ASN A 15 -17.70 5.13 -21.23
N PHE A 16 -16.42 5.10 -20.86
CA PHE A 16 -16.00 5.06 -19.48
C PHE A 16 -15.27 6.38 -19.19
N GLY A 17 -15.98 7.39 -18.67
CA GLY A 17 -15.40 8.52 -17.92
C GLY A 17 -14.69 8.07 -16.62
N TYR A 18 -13.88 7.03 -16.72
CA TYR A 18 -13.35 6.23 -15.62
C TYR A 18 -11.85 6.45 -15.51
N ALA A 19 -11.36 6.23 -14.30
CA ALA A 19 -9.94 6.31 -14.00
C ALA A 19 -9.12 5.33 -14.86
N GLN A 20 -8.09 5.83 -15.55
CA GLN A 20 -7.25 5.03 -16.45
C GLN A 20 -5.86 4.74 -15.87
N ASN A 21 -5.45 5.56 -14.90
CA ASN A 21 -4.15 5.46 -14.27
C ASN A 21 -4.20 5.88 -12.79
N VAL A 22 -3.06 5.78 -12.10
CA VAL A 22 -2.96 6.06 -10.66
C VAL A 22 -3.34 7.50 -10.28
N LEU A 23 -3.17 8.47 -11.19
CA LEU A 23 -3.56 9.87 -10.92
C LEU A 23 -5.06 10.04 -10.95
N ASP A 24 -5.72 9.46 -11.95
CA ASP A 24 -7.18 9.51 -12.04
C ASP A 24 -7.82 8.84 -10.82
N LEU A 25 -7.26 7.69 -10.41
CA LEU A 25 -7.66 6.98 -9.19
C LEU A 25 -7.41 7.86 -7.95
N TYR A 26 -6.26 8.53 -7.85
CA TYR A 26 -5.94 9.41 -6.72
C TYR A 26 -6.94 10.55 -6.52
N TYR A 27 -7.53 11.07 -7.59
CA TYR A 27 -8.54 12.14 -7.51
C TYR A 27 -9.88 11.64 -6.98
N VAL A 28 -10.23 10.37 -7.21
CA VAL A 28 -11.52 9.80 -6.78
C VAL A 28 -11.44 9.07 -5.43
N ILE A 29 -10.25 8.78 -4.91
CA ILE A 29 -10.12 8.18 -3.57
C ILE A 29 -10.62 9.16 -2.50
N PRO A 30 -11.52 8.75 -1.60
CA PRO A 30 -12.00 9.60 -0.51
C PRO A 30 -10.88 10.13 0.40
N ASP A 31 -11.01 11.38 0.84
CA ASP A 31 -10.03 12.13 1.64
C ASP A 31 -9.58 11.38 2.89
N VAL A 32 -10.51 10.66 3.55
CA VAL A 32 -10.23 9.82 4.72
C VAL A 32 -9.08 8.82 4.47
N TYR A 33 -8.88 8.37 3.23
CA TYR A 33 -7.82 7.43 2.87
C TYR A 33 -6.53 8.11 2.41
N VAL A 34 -6.56 9.34 1.92
CA VAL A 34 -5.35 9.99 1.33
C VAL A 34 -4.95 11.30 2.01
N GLY A 35 -5.54 11.59 3.16
CA GLY A 35 -5.12 12.67 4.06
C GLY A 35 -5.81 14.00 3.77
N ASP A 36 -5.17 15.07 4.22
CA ASP A 36 -5.82 16.37 4.45
C ASP A 36 -5.92 17.27 3.20
N LEU A 37 -5.70 16.72 2.00
CA LEU A 37 -5.78 17.51 0.77
C LEU A 37 -7.13 17.30 0.08
N SER A 38 -7.82 18.40 -0.19
CA SER A 38 -8.98 18.44 -1.07
C SER A 38 -8.63 18.00 -2.48
N GLU A 39 -9.62 17.61 -3.29
CA GLU A 39 -9.39 17.22 -4.68
C GLU A 39 -8.64 18.31 -5.50
N SER A 40 -8.99 19.58 -5.31
CA SER A 40 -8.33 20.68 -6.03
C SER A 40 -6.85 20.82 -5.64
N GLU A 41 -6.53 20.62 -4.36
CA GLU A 41 -5.16 20.65 -3.86
C GLU A 41 -4.37 19.45 -4.36
N ARG A 42 -4.98 18.26 -4.43
CA ARG A 42 -4.34 17.09 -5.06
C ARG A 42 -4.00 17.35 -6.52
N ARG A 43 -4.92 17.92 -7.29
CA ARG A 43 -4.66 18.28 -8.70
C ARG A 43 -3.52 19.28 -8.82
N ASN A 44 -3.47 20.27 -7.93
CA ASN A 44 -2.38 21.25 -7.87
C ASN A 44 -1.04 20.57 -7.51
N LEU A 45 -1.03 19.71 -6.49
CA LEU A 45 0.16 18.95 -6.06
C LEU A 45 0.70 18.04 -7.18
N ILE A 46 -0.18 17.34 -7.91
CA ILE A 46 0.25 16.47 -9.02
C ILE A 46 0.83 17.28 -10.18
N SER A 47 0.23 18.44 -10.49
CA SER A 47 0.68 19.31 -11.58
C SER A 47 2.04 19.94 -11.28
N ASN A 48 2.21 20.43 -10.05
CA ASN A 48 3.41 21.19 -9.64
C ASN A 48 4.46 20.34 -8.92
N ARG A 49 4.16 19.07 -8.62
CA ARG A 49 4.95 18.15 -7.78
C ARG A 49 5.16 18.57 -6.33
N LYS A 50 4.91 19.83 -6.00
CA LYS A 50 5.02 20.39 -4.67
C LYS A 50 3.83 21.28 -4.38
N LEU A 51 3.38 21.28 -3.14
CA LEU A 51 2.30 22.14 -2.67
C LEU A 51 2.57 22.56 -1.23
N LYS A 52 2.25 23.81 -0.89
CA LYS A 52 2.21 24.28 0.49
C LYS A 52 0.75 24.58 0.85
N VAL A 53 0.26 23.95 1.91
CA VAL A 53 -1.07 24.21 2.47
C VAL A 53 -0.89 24.46 3.96
N ASN A 54 -1.26 25.67 4.43
CA ASN A 54 -0.98 26.13 5.78
C ASN A 54 0.51 25.96 6.13
N ASP A 55 0.83 25.29 7.22
CA ASP A 55 2.19 24.98 7.66
C ASP A 55 2.74 23.66 7.09
N SER A 56 1.95 22.95 6.28
CA SER A 56 2.35 21.67 5.69
C SER A 56 2.91 21.86 4.28
N HIS A 57 3.99 21.14 4.02
CA HIS A 57 4.65 21.00 2.73
C HIS A 57 4.42 19.59 2.19
N PHE A 58 3.99 19.51 0.94
CA PHE A 58 3.70 18.27 0.26
C PHE A 58 4.60 18.13 -0.97
N GLU A 59 5.09 16.93 -1.22
CA GLU A 59 5.75 16.57 -2.47
C GLU A 59 5.14 15.29 -3.03
N SER A 60 5.06 15.17 -4.37
CA SER A 60 4.52 13.98 -5.03
C SER A 60 5.49 13.39 -6.05
N ARG A 61 5.57 12.06 -6.04
CA ARG A 61 6.33 11.25 -7.01
C ARG A 61 5.42 10.16 -7.54
N PHE A 62 5.49 9.86 -8.83
CA PHE A 62 4.65 8.81 -9.39
C PHE A 62 5.28 8.18 -10.62
N ASN A 63 4.87 6.96 -10.89
CA ASN A 63 5.21 6.20 -12.08
C ASN A 63 3.94 5.57 -12.65
N LEU A 64 3.42 6.17 -13.72
CA LEU A 64 2.18 5.76 -14.37
C LEU A 64 2.28 4.32 -14.90
N LYS A 65 3.42 3.94 -15.49
CA LYS A 65 3.63 2.60 -16.04
C LYS A 65 3.59 1.51 -14.96
N LYS A 66 4.05 1.85 -13.76
CA LYS A 66 4.02 0.96 -12.60
C LYS A 66 2.79 1.18 -11.72
N GLY A 67 1.85 2.04 -12.11
CA GLY A 67 0.64 2.34 -11.35
C GLY A 67 0.88 2.77 -9.90
N TYR A 68 1.97 3.52 -9.65
CA TYR A 68 2.40 3.91 -8.30
C TYR A 68 2.44 5.42 -8.14
N LEU A 69 2.01 5.91 -6.99
CA LEU A 69 2.10 7.29 -6.55
C LEU A 69 2.52 7.32 -5.08
N GLN A 70 3.39 8.27 -4.74
CA GLN A 70 3.80 8.57 -3.38
C GLN A 70 3.56 10.06 -3.13
N MET A 71 3.02 10.35 -1.96
CA MET A 71 2.94 11.68 -1.40
C MET A 71 3.74 11.73 -0.09
N GLU A 72 4.61 12.73 0.00
CA GLU A 72 5.37 13.05 1.21
C GLU A 72 4.75 14.30 1.85
N LYS A 73 4.51 14.29 3.17
CA LYS A 73 4.07 15.46 3.95
C LYS A 73 5.13 15.80 5.00
N SER A 74 5.42 17.08 5.15
CA SER A 74 6.32 17.61 6.18
C SER A 74 5.75 18.91 6.79
N TYR A 75 5.81 19.06 8.12
CA TYR A 75 5.32 20.25 8.84
C TYR A 75 6.31 21.41 8.89
N ALA A 76 7.54 21.19 8.43
CA ALA A 76 8.55 22.22 8.40
C ALA A 76 9.41 22.09 7.14
N LYS A 77 9.67 23.24 6.50
CA LYS A 77 10.52 23.31 5.31
C LYS A 77 11.92 22.76 5.64
N ASN A 78 12.45 21.89 4.78
CA ASN A 78 13.76 21.24 4.94
C ASN A 78 13.89 20.34 6.18
N LYS A 79 12.79 19.89 6.76
CA LYS A 79 12.80 18.84 7.80
C LYS A 79 12.54 17.47 7.18
N PRO A 80 12.86 16.38 7.90
CA PRO A 80 12.52 15.04 7.46
C PRO A 80 11.01 14.92 7.19
N VAL A 81 10.64 14.08 6.23
CA VAL A 81 9.24 13.78 5.91
C VAL A 81 8.53 13.23 7.14
N ASP A 82 7.40 13.79 7.54
CA ASP A 82 6.64 13.31 8.70
C ASP A 82 5.70 12.16 8.34
N PHE A 83 5.17 12.16 7.11
CA PHE A 83 4.27 11.13 6.62
C PHE A 83 4.50 10.81 5.15
N TYR A 84 4.42 9.52 4.83
CA TYR A 84 4.33 8.98 3.48
C TYR A 84 2.93 8.40 3.27
N ILE A 85 2.33 8.72 2.13
CA ILE A 85 1.15 8.03 1.62
C ILE A 85 1.52 7.44 0.27
N ASP A 86 1.62 6.12 0.23
CA ASP A 86 1.88 5.38 -0.99
C ASP A 86 0.59 4.78 -1.53
N ILE A 87 0.38 4.92 -2.83
CA ILE A 87 -0.78 4.42 -3.55
C ILE A 87 -0.29 3.55 -4.70
N LYS A 88 -0.84 2.36 -4.79
CA LYS A 88 -0.56 1.39 -5.85
C LYS A 88 -1.88 0.83 -6.35
N TYR A 89 -2.00 0.52 -7.63
CA TYR A 89 -3.17 -0.19 -8.14
C TYR A 89 -2.81 -1.40 -9.01
N TRP A 90 -3.78 -2.29 -9.11
CA TRP A 90 -3.79 -3.47 -9.98
C TRP A 90 -5.09 -3.48 -10.77
N THR A 91 -5.00 -3.83 -12.05
CA THR A 91 -6.16 -3.97 -12.91
C THR A 91 -6.84 -5.31 -12.66
N LEU A 92 -8.14 -5.28 -12.47
CA LEU A 92 -9.02 -6.45 -12.39
C LEU A 92 -9.86 -6.52 -13.68
N GLU A 93 -10.57 -7.62 -13.88
CA GLU A 93 -11.47 -7.78 -15.02
C GLU A 93 -12.55 -6.68 -15.08
N ASP A 94 -13.07 -6.30 -13.92
CA ASP A 94 -14.21 -5.39 -13.77
C ASP A 94 -13.89 -4.12 -12.97
N GLY A 95 -12.61 -3.74 -12.87
CA GLY A 95 -12.22 -2.52 -12.17
C GLY A 95 -10.75 -2.46 -11.75
N PHE A 96 -10.48 -1.74 -10.66
CA PHE A 96 -9.15 -1.65 -10.07
C PHE A 96 -9.15 -1.96 -8.59
N LEU A 97 -8.17 -2.77 -8.16
CA LEU A 97 -7.78 -2.86 -6.76
C LEU A 97 -6.76 -1.78 -6.47
N ILE A 98 -6.97 -0.99 -5.43
CA ILE A 98 -6.08 0.09 -5.01
C ILE A 98 -5.59 -0.23 -3.60
N ALA A 99 -4.28 -0.18 -3.36
CA ALA A 99 -3.72 -0.17 -2.03
C ALA A 99 -3.30 1.25 -1.65
N VAL A 100 -3.61 1.63 -0.43
CA VAL A 100 -3.14 2.86 0.20
C VAL A 100 -2.39 2.47 1.46
N SER A 101 -1.10 2.82 1.51
CA SER A 101 -0.21 2.61 2.66
C SER A 101 0.13 3.96 3.28
N LYS A 102 -0.13 4.13 4.58
CA LYS A 102 0.23 5.34 5.33
C LYS A 102 1.33 5.02 6.33
N THR A 103 2.48 5.65 6.17
CA THR A 103 3.62 5.52 7.10
C THR A 103 3.91 6.85 7.74
N LYS A 104 3.99 6.88 9.07
CA LYS A 104 4.53 8.02 9.82
C LYS A 104 6.03 7.81 10.01
N MET A 105 6.78 8.89 9.90
CA MET A 105 8.19 8.90 10.29
C MET A 105 8.36 9.77 11.54
N ASP A 106 9.02 9.23 12.56
CA ASP A 106 9.36 9.92 13.79
C ASP A 106 10.81 9.62 14.16
N ASN A 107 11.68 10.63 14.21
CA ASN A 107 13.10 10.48 14.55
C ASN A 107 13.82 9.35 13.76
N TYR A 108 13.59 9.30 12.43
CA TYR A 108 14.12 8.25 11.54
C TYR A 108 13.59 6.83 11.83
N ASN A 109 12.47 6.72 12.53
CA ASN A 109 11.69 5.50 12.68
C ASN A 109 10.49 5.54 11.75
N TYR A 110 10.27 4.47 10.99
CA TYR A 110 9.09 4.31 10.15
C TYR A 110 8.07 3.46 10.91
N GLN A 111 6.88 4.01 11.09
CA GLN A 111 5.75 3.32 11.67
C GLN A 111 4.62 3.26 10.64
N GLN A 112 4.22 2.07 10.23
CA GLN A 112 2.99 1.91 9.47
C GLN A 112 1.82 2.29 10.37
N VAL A 113 1.04 3.28 9.92
CA VAL A 113 -0.13 3.79 10.65
C VAL A 113 -1.39 3.15 10.12
N ASP A 114 -1.46 2.93 8.81
CA ASP A 114 -2.63 2.35 8.19
C ASP A 114 -2.31 1.67 6.86
N PHE A 115 -3.09 0.66 6.49
CA PHE A 115 -3.05 0.01 5.19
C PHE A 115 -4.45 -0.42 4.76
N LYS A 116 -4.89 0.05 3.59
CA LYS A 116 -6.24 -0.19 3.07
C LYS A 116 -6.19 -0.70 1.64
N PHE A 117 -7.05 -1.68 1.35
CA PHE A 117 -7.47 -1.99 -0.01
C PHE A 117 -8.80 -1.30 -0.30
N LEU A 118 -8.88 -0.66 -1.46
CA LEU A 118 -10.07 -0.05 -2.03
C LEU A 118 -10.35 -0.69 -3.38
N LEU A 119 -11.61 -0.75 -3.76
CA LEU A 119 -12.05 -1.28 -5.03
C LEU A 119 -12.74 -0.17 -5.82
N TYR A 120 -12.26 0.10 -7.03
CA TYR A 120 -12.89 1.02 -7.96
C TYR A 120 -13.64 0.23 -9.04
N LYS A 121 -14.97 0.37 -9.09
CA LYS A 121 -15.84 -0.24 -10.10
C LYS A 121 -16.97 0.72 -10.44
N ASP A 122 -17.33 0.82 -11.71
CA ASP A 122 -18.48 1.63 -12.15
C ASP A 122 -18.49 3.08 -11.65
N GLY A 123 -17.29 3.69 -11.53
CA GLY A 123 -17.13 5.05 -11.06
C GLY A 123 -17.12 5.20 -9.53
N GLU A 124 -17.32 4.12 -8.78
CA GLU A 124 -17.45 4.14 -7.32
C GLU A 124 -16.25 3.49 -6.61
N ILE A 125 -15.85 4.08 -5.48
CA ILE A 125 -14.83 3.53 -4.57
C ILE A 125 -15.52 2.85 -3.39
N SER A 126 -15.18 1.60 -3.13
CA SER A 126 -15.61 0.87 -1.93
C SER A 126 -14.42 0.32 -1.14
N LEU A 127 -14.57 0.28 0.19
CA LEU A 127 -13.56 -0.31 1.09
C LEU A 127 -13.61 -1.84 1.02
N VAL A 128 -12.48 -2.46 0.72
CA VAL A 128 -12.32 -3.91 0.83
C VAL A 128 -12.20 -4.27 2.31
N LYS A 129 -13.12 -5.08 2.82
CA LYS A 129 -13.11 -5.50 4.24
C LYS A 129 -12.20 -6.70 4.51
N LYS A 130 -12.09 -7.60 3.53
CA LYS A 130 -11.32 -8.85 3.56
C LYS A 130 -11.06 -9.34 2.13
N GLY A 131 -10.13 -10.27 1.97
CA GLY A 131 -9.78 -10.84 0.67
C GLY A 131 -8.61 -10.12 0.01
N TYR A 132 -8.29 -10.53 -1.22
CA TYR A 132 -7.07 -10.18 -1.98
C TYR A 132 -5.74 -10.56 -1.33
N LEU A 133 -5.63 -10.57 -0.01
CA LEU A 133 -4.45 -11.03 0.72
C LEU A 133 -4.91 -11.86 1.91
N ASP A 134 -4.26 -13.01 2.12
CA ASP A 134 -4.59 -13.88 3.25
C ASP A 134 -4.31 -13.17 4.58
N GLY A 135 -5.26 -13.32 5.52
CA GLY A 135 -5.23 -12.61 6.80
C GLY A 135 -5.60 -11.12 6.73
N TYR A 136 -5.86 -10.56 5.54
CA TYR A 136 -6.22 -9.15 5.42
C TYR A 136 -7.50 -8.77 6.15
N SER A 137 -7.46 -7.62 6.82
CA SER A 137 -8.59 -6.93 7.44
C SER A 137 -8.49 -5.44 7.10
N SER A 138 -9.64 -4.80 6.88
CA SER A 138 -9.68 -3.33 6.78
C SER A 138 -9.34 -2.63 8.09
N ASP A 139 -9.39 -3.33 9.23
CA ASP A 139 -8.82 -2.85 10.48
C ASP A 139 -7.33 -3.21 10.51
N PHE A 140 -6.47 -2.20 10.58
CA PHE A 140 -5.02 -2.40 10.45
C PHE A 140 -4.42 -3.16 11.64
N ASP A 141 -4.92 -2.94 12.86
CA ASP A 141 -4.45 -3.66 14.05
C ASP A 141 -4.83 -5.14 13.96
N VAL A 142 -6.04 -5.42 13.50
CA VAL A 142 -6.48 -6.81 13.24
C VAL A 142 -5.64 -7.44 12.12
N PHE A 143 -5.34 -6.70 11.05
CA PHE A 143 -4.51 -7.18 9.97
C PHE A 143 -3.08 -7.51 10.44
N GLN A 144 -2.44 -6.61 11.18
CA GLN A 144 -1.13 -6.85 11.78
C GLN A 144 -1.11 -8.09 12.68
N ASN A 145 -2.16 -8.28 13.49
CA ASN A 145 -2.31 -9.47 14.33
C ASN A 145 -2.46 -10.76 13.50
N ASN A 146 -3.22 -10.71 12.41
CA ASN A 146 -3.40 -11.86 11.52
C ASN A 146 -2.10 -12.23 10.78
N LEU A 147 -1.33 -11.24 10.33
CA LEU A 147 -0.03 -11.46 9.71
C LEU A 147 0.90 -12.21 10.65
N TRP A 148 0.99 -11.81 11.92
CA TRP A 148 1.79 -12.53 12.90
C TRP A 148 1.37 -13.98 13.08
N ASN A 149 0.07 -14.27 13.09
CA ASN A 149 -0.42 -15.65 13.16
C ASN A 149 -0.09 -16.46 11.91
N PHE A 150 -0.01 -15.82 10.75
CA PHE A 150 0.36 -16.47 9.49
C PHE A 150 1.87 -16.79 9.44
N PHE A 151 2.72 -15.91 9.96
CA PHE A 151 4.18 -16.09 9.86
C PHE A 151 4.82 -16.86 11.01
N LEU A 152 4.23 -16.82 12.21
CA LEU A 152 4.73 -17.57 13.36
C LEU A 152 4.29 -19.04 13.23
N LYS A 153 5.22 -19.89 12.77
CA LYS A 153 5.02 -21.35 12.66
C LYS A 153 4.74 -22.00 14.03
N ASP A 154 4.31 -23.26 13.99
CA ASP A 154 4.13 -24.11 15.18
C ASP A 154 5.38 -24.13 16.08
N GLY A 155 5.17 -24.12 17.40
CA GLY A 155 6.25 -24.10 18.40
C GLY A 155 6.58 -22.72 19.00
N ILE A 156 5.85 -21.67 18.60
CA ILE A 156 5.86 -20.35 19.25
C ILE A 156 4.72 -20.28 20.28
N SER A 157 5.07 -19.98 21.53
CA SER A 157 4.13 -19.82 22.64
C SER A 157 3.28 -18.56 22.52
N ASN A 158 2.16 -18.50 23.22
CA ASN A 158 1.28 -17.32 23.19
C ASN A 158 1.98 -16.05 23.69
N SER A 159 2.85 -16.15 24.71
CA SER A 159 3.62 -14.99 25.20
C SER A 159 4.59 -14.46 24.14
N GLU A 160 5.21 -15.34 23.36
CA GLU A 160 6.08 -14.96 22.25
C GLU A 160 5.28 -14.32 21.09
N LYS A 161 4.04 -14.77 20.84
CA LYS A 161 3.14 -14.12 19.88
C LYS A 161 2.76 -12.71 20.32
N GLU A 162 2.40 -12.51 21.59
CA GLU A 162 2.10 -11.18 22.12
C GLU A 162 3.31 -10.25 22.08
N MET A 163 4.51 -10.79 22.32
CA MET A 163 5.75 -10.04 22.16
C MET A 163 5.96 -9.60 20.71
N ALA A 164 5.78 -10.51 19.74
CA ALA A 164 5.93 -10.24 18.31
C ALA A 164 5.02 -9.09 17.82
N LYS A 165 3.79 -8.99 18.34
CA LYS A 165 2.84 -7.91 17.99
C LYS A 165 3.39 -6.50 18.22
N ASN A 166 4.37 -6.34 19.12
CA ASN A 166 5.02 -5.05 19.39
C ASN A 166 6.02 -4.64 18.30
N ALA A 167 6.38 -5.53 17.37
CA ALA A 167 7.21 -5.14 16.24
C ALA A 167 6.36 -4.35 15.23
N ASN A 168 6.93 -3.27 14.70
CA ASN A 168 6.31 -2.51 13.64
C ASN A 168 6.38 -3.31 12.34
N ILE A 169 5.29 -3.29 11.59
CA ILE A 169 5.28 -3.72 10.18
C ILE A 169 5.50 -2.48 9.33
N PHE A 170 6.19 -2.65 8.21
CA PHE A 170 6.30 -1.67 7.16
C PHE A 170 5.86 -2.29 5.83
N ILE A 171 4.93 -1.64 5.13
CA ILE A 171 4.39 -2.11 3.86
C ILE A 171 4.80 -1.13 2.77
N SER A 172 5.59 -1.62 1.82
CA SER A 172 6.13 -0.79 0.75
C SER A 172 5.96 -1.40 -0.63
N PHE A 173 5.54 -0.56 -1.56
CA PHE A 173 5.41 -0.89 -2.97
C PHE A 173 6.74 -0.57 -3.65
N GLN A 174 7.74 -1.44 -3.47
CA GLN A 174 9.05 -1.24 -4.06
C GLN A 174 8.98 -1.16 -5.60
N TYR A 175 9.84 -0.35 -6.19
CA TYR A 175 10.00 -0.25 -7.64
C TYR A 175 10.73 -1.49 -8.21
N GLY A 176 10.13 -2.69 -8.19
CA GLY A 176 10.87 -3.93 -8.49
C GLY A 176 10.06 -5.11 -9.05
N ARG A 177 10.58 -6.32 -8.83
CA ARG A 177 10.08 -7.63 -9.32
C ARG A 177 8.77 -8.08 -8.66
N TYR A 178 8.42 -7.48 -7.53
CA TYR A 178 7.26 -7.80 -6.69
C TYR A 178 6.31 -6.60 -6.59
N ASP A 179 5.07 -6.87 -6.20
CA ASP A 179 4.02 -5.86 -6.14
C ASP A 179 4.06 -5.04 -4.85
N PHE A 180 4.36 -5.70 -3.72
CA PHE A 180 4.79 -5.07 -2.47
C PHE A 180 5.57 -6.06 -1.61
N TYR A 181 6.20 -5.55 -0.55
CA TYR A 181 6.78 -6.37 0.49
C TYR A 181 6.36 -5.88 1.87
N LEU A 182 6.44 -6.79 2.83
CA LEU A 182 6.31 -6.52 4.25
C LEU A 182 7.67 -6.66 4.91
N GLN A 183 8.02 -5.73 5.80
CA GLN A 183 9.21 -5.82 6.62
C GLN A 183 8.86 -5.58 8.08
N TYR A 184 9.43 -6.37 8.97
CA TYR A 184 9.33 -6.15 10.41
C TYR A 184 10.49 -5.28 10.89
N SER A 185 10.20 -4.36 11.81
CA SER A 185 11.21 -3.50 12.42
C SER A 185 11.04 -3.45 13.94
N THR A 186 12.17 -3.59 14.64
CA THR A 186 12.26 -3.56 16.11
C THR A 186 13.21 -2.48 16.61
N LYS A 187 13.48 -1.46 15.80
CA LYS A 187 14.63 -0.53 15.92
C LYS A 187 14.87 0.08 17.32
N TYR A 188 13.89 0.07 18.23
CA TYR A 188 14.03 0.57 19.60
C TYR A 188 13.66 -0.42 20.71
N GLU A 189 13.37 -1.67 20.40
CA GLU A 189 12.93 -2.66 21.39
C GLU A 189 13.52 -4.05 21.16
N TYR A 190 14.63 -4.16 20.42
CA TYR A 190 15.25 -5.45 20.08
C TYR A 190 15.53 -6.33 21.31
N TRP A 191 15.86 -5.73 22.46
CA TRP A 191 16.11 -6.44 23.73
C TRP A 191 14.85 -7.07 24.33
N LYS A 192 13.66 -6.67 23.87
CA LYS A 192 12.40 -7.25 24.31
C LYS A 192 12.06 -8.54 23.58
N PHE A 193 12.76 -8.89 22.50
CA PHE A 193 12.48 -10.06 21.68
C PHE A 193 13.49 -11.18 21.92
N ASN A 194 13.01 -12.41 22.02
CA ASN A 194 13.89 -13.57 22.10
C ASN A 194 14.39 -14.03 20.71
N ASP A 195 15.38 -14.93 20.70
CA ASP A 195 16.01 -15.39 19.46
C ASP A 195 15.03 -16.05 18.48
N LYS A 196 13.98 -16.73 18.99
CA LYS A 196 12.97 -17.36 18.14
C LYS A 196 12.18 -16.32 17.36
N ILE A 197 11.73 -15.25 18.00
CA ILE A 197 11.00 -14.15 17.34
C ILE A 197 11.94 -13.33 16.46
N MET A 198 13.17 -13.06 16.93
CA MET A 198 14.15 -12.32 16.16
C MET A 198 14.51 -12.99 14.82
N LYS A 199 14.42 -14.31 14.72
CA LYS A 199 14.57 -15.03 13.43
C LYS A 199 13.55 -14.57 12.38
N TYR A 200 12.30 -14.35 12.77
CA TYR A 200 11.24 -13.90 11.85
C TYR A 200 11.35 -12.41 11.55
N ILE A 201 11.69 -11.61 12.56
CA ILE A 201 11.85 -10.15 12.40
C ILE A 201 13.04 -9.81 11.50
N LYS A 202 14.14 -10.56 11.60
CA LYS A 202 15.32 -10.39 10.74
C LYS A 202 15.14 -10.95 9.33
N ALA A 203 14.01 -11.57 9.00
CA ALA A 203 13.73 -11.96 7.62
C ALA A 203 13.72 -10.69 6.76
N GLU A 204 14.59 -10.63 5.75
CA GLU A 204 14.96 -9.36 5.10
C GLU A 204 13.76 -8.64 4.50
N ASN A 205 12.81 -9.38 3.91
CA ASN A 205 11.49 -8.93 3.44
C ASN A 205 10.57 -10.15 3.20
N ILE A 206 9.26 -9.93 3.28
CA ILE A 206 8.24 -10.88 2.84
C ILE A 206 7.59 -10.31 1.59
N ASP A 207 7.96 -10.86 0.44
CA ASP A 207 7.51 -10.38 -0.85
C ASP A 207 6.14 -10.93 -1.24
N PHE A 208 5.32 -10.10 -1.88
CA PHE A 208 4.01 -10.47 -2.41
C PHE A 208 3.92 -10.13 -3.89
N LYS A 209 3.25 -11.02 -4.64
CA LYS A 209 2.92 -10.82 -6.04
C LYS A 209 1.43 -10.96 -6.23
N PHE A 210 0.84 -10.10 -7.04
CA PHE A 210 -0.54 -10.21 -7.45
C PHE A 210 -0.67 -11.29 -8.53
N ASP A 211 -1.43 -12.34 -8.22
CA ASP A 211 -1.90 -13.32 -9.18
C ASP A 211 -3.18 -12.78 -9.84
N TYR A 212 -3.08 -12.51 -11.14
CA TYR A 212 -4.19 -11.99 -11.93
C TYR A 212 -5.23 -13.06 -12.28
N ASN A 213 -4.88 -14.35 -12.22
CA ASN A 213 -5.85 -15.42 -12.47
C ASN A 213 -6.85 -15.54 -11.32
N ASP A 214 -6.33 -15.49 -10.08
CA ASP A 214 -7.15 -15.63 -8.87
C ASP A 214 -7.52 -14.27 -8.25
N SER A 215 -7.02 -13.17 -8.82
CA SER A 215 -7.15 -11.81 -8.28
C SER A 215 -6.78 -11.72 -6.81
N LYS A 216 -5.61 -12.30 -6.44
CA LYS A 216 -5.12 -12.35 -5.06
C LYS A 216 -3.59 -12.22 -5.02
N PHE A 217 -3.10 -11.62 -3.95
CA PHE A 217 -1.70 -11.64 -3.57
C PHE A 217 -1.32 -13.01 -3.04
N ILE A 218 -0.25 -13.53 -3.61
CA ILE A 218 0.42 -14.75 -3.17
C ILE A 218 1.83 -14.38 -2.71
N GLN A 219 2.29 -15.06 -1.67
CA GLN A 219 3.72 -15.07 -1.37
C GLN A 219 4.39 -15.96 -2.41
N PRO A 220 5.33 -15.46 -3.22
CA PRO A 220 6.11 -16.32 -4.10
C PRO A 220 6.80 -17.38 -3.25
N LYS A 221 6.73 -18.66 -3.64
CA LYS A 221 7.59 -19.67 -3.03
C LYS A 221 9.03 -19.23 -3.29
N ASN A 222 9.69 -18.71 -2.26
CA ASN A 222 11.10 -18.39 -2.34
C ASN A 222 11.83 -19.71 -2.60
N GLU A 223 12.48 -19.83 -3.75
CA GLU A 223 13.38 -20.96 -4.06
C GLU A 223 14.52 -21.08 -3.03
N ASN A 224 14.70 -20.08 -2.17
CA ASN A 224 15.66 -20.03 -1.07
C ASN A 224 15.06 -19.97 0.36
N THR A 225 13.75 -20.14 0.54
CA THR A 225 13.22 -20.37 1.90
C THR A 225 13.46 -21.82 2.28
N ILE A 226 14.51 -22.06 3.06
CA ILE A 226 14.72 -23.32 3.78
C ILE A 226 13.51 -23.53 4.69
N PHE A 227 12.71 -24.57 4.40
CA PHE A 227 11.50 -24.94 5.15
C PHE A 227 11.82 -25.37 6.57
#